data_AF-A0A9P0LNF3-F1
#
_entry.id   AF-A0A9P0LNF3-F1
#
_cell.length_a   1.000
_cell.length_b   1.000
_cell.length_c   1.000
_cell.angle_alpha   90.00
_cell.angle_beta   90.00
_cell.angle_gamma   90.00
#
_symmetry.space_group_name_H-M   'P 1'
#
loop_
_entity.id
_entity.type
_entity.pdbx_description
1 polymer ?
#
loop_
_entity_poly.entity_id
_entity_poly.type
_entity_poly.pdbx_seq_one_letter_code
_entity_poly.pdbx_strand_id
1 'polypeptide(L)'
;MCSSQTDDIDFSVQFFKKIFYLSNDLQNCENRIEKMRSTIQMYEAEKPDDKFRFIKHVTRIVFGEEFEAKSGLQKILYLKDTLEDLRYRLFSPEFREERSSFLEMKNDLKTLRSFLVPGPTSEVVLVPIELQKMVQSVREHLERQRRCLRTAITVFQSRRKLSKWENHRRLLWTYFYSNPQKLLLVLQEIENEVPSVNSNSKMATLIE
;
A
#
# COMPACT_ATOMS: atom_id res chain seq x y z
N MET A 1 -56.26 57.51 -38.91
CA MET A 1 -56.75 56.23 -38.36
C MET A 1 -55.95 54.99 -38.83
N CYS A 2 -54.86 55.14 -39.59
CA CYS A 2 -54.08 53.98 -40.09
C CYS A 2 -52.82 53.63 -39.28
N SER A 3 -52.42 54.43 -38.29
CA SER A 3 -51.19 54.19 -37.51
C SER A 3 -51.35 53.08 -36.47
N SER A 4 -52.53 52.94 -35.86
CA SER A 4 -52.76 51.92 -34.83
C SER A 4 -52.81 50.49 -35.38
N GLN A 5 -53.29 50.32 -36.63
CA GLN A 5 -53.35 49.00 -37.26
C GLN A 5 -51.98 48.49 -37.69
N THR A 6 -51.08 49.38 -38.13
CA THR A 6 -49.70 49.01 -38.45
C THR A 6 -48.93 48.63 -37.19
N ASP A 7 -49.16 49.33 -36.08
CA ASP A 7 -48.53 49.02 -34.79
C ASP A 7 -49.00 47.66 -34.23
N ASP A 8 -50.29 47.33 -34.37
CA ASP A 8 -50.85 46.03 -33.96
C ASP A 8 -50.33 44.85 -34.81
N ILE A 9 -50.13 45.07 -36.12
CA ILE A 9 -49.55 44.08 -37.02
C ILE A 9 -48.08 43.83 -36.68
N ASP A 10 -47.30 44.89 -36.47
CA ASP A 10 -45.88 44.78 -36.09
C ASP A 10 -45.71 44.12 -34.72
N PHE A 11 -46.58 44.45 -33.75
CA PHE A 11 -46.60 43.78 -32.46
C PHE A 11 -46.90 42.28 -32.59
N SER A 12 -47.89 41.93 -33.41
CA SER A 12 -48.25 40.52 -33.67
C SER A 12 -47.09 39.77 -34.34
N VAL A 13 -46.41 40.38 -35.32
CA VAL A 13 -45.25 39.78 -35.99
C VAL A 13 -44.11 39.55 -35.00
N GLN A 14 -43.83 40.50 -34.11
CA GLN A 14 -42.81 40.32 -33.07
C GLN A 14 -43.19 39.24 -32.06
N PHE A 15 -44.47 39.15 -31.68
CA PHE A 15 -44.99 38.12 -30.80
C PHE A 15 -44.82 36.72 -31.40
N PHE A 16 -45.20 36.52 -32.66
CA PHE A 16 -45.03 35.23 -33.34
C PHE A 16 -43.55 34.88 -33.56
N LYS A 17 -42.68 35.85 -33.87
CA LYS A 17 -41.23 35.62 -33.90
C LYS A 17 -40.71 35.16 -32.54
N LYS A 18 -41.16 35.79 -31.45
CA LYS A 18 -40.77 35.41 -30.09
C LYS A 18 -41.23 34.00 -29.73
N ILE A 19 -42.46 33.63 -30.09
CA ILE A 19 -42.96 32.25 -29.93
C ILE A 19 -42.14 31.26 -30.75
N PHE A 20 -41.81 31.60 -32.00
CA PHE A 20 -41.00 30.74 -32.85
C PHE A 20 -39.60 30.49 -32.25
N TYR A 21 -38.93 31.53 -31.76
CA TYR A 21 -37.64 31.37 -31.07
C TYR A 21 -37.78 30.54 -29.79
N LEU A 22 -38.82 30.78 -28.99
CA LEU A 22 -39.08 30.01 -27.77
C LEU A 22 -39.33 28.53 -28.08
N SER A 23 -40.08 28.24 -29.14
CA SER A 23 -40.34 26.88 -29.62
C SER A 23 -39.07 26.19 -30.10
N ASN A 24 -38.21 26.92 -30.82
CA ASN A 24 -36.93 26.40 -31.28
C ASN A 24 -35.97 26.14 -30.11
N ASP A 25 -35.95 27.02 -29.11
CA ASP A 25 -35.17 26.84 -27.89
C ASP A 25 -35.66 25.65 -27.07
N LEU A 26 -36.98 25.46 -26.97
CA LEU A 26 -37.57 24.27 -26.33
C LEU A 26 -37.21 22.99 -27.08
N GLN A 27 -37.31 22.98 -28.42
CA GLN A 27 -36.90 21.84 -29.24
C GLN A 27 -35.40 21.53 -29.07
N ASN A 28 -34.57 22.57 -28.98
CA ASN A 28 -33.14 22.40 -28.71
C ASN A 28 -32.89 21.85 -27.30
N CYS A 29 -33.67 22.25 -26.30
CA CYS A 29 -33.62 21.68 -24.96
C CYS A 29 -34.02 20.20 -24.96
N GLU A 30 -35.09 19.83 -25.65
CA GLU A 30 -35.52 18.44 -25.80
C GLU A 30 -34.44 17.58 -26.48
N ASN A 31 -33.87 18.06 -27.58
CA ASN A 31 -32.77 17.38 -28.27
C ASN A 31 -31.53 17.20 -27.37
N ARG A 32 -31.24 18.17 -26.49
CA ARG A 32 -30.15 18.07 -25.50
C ARG A 32 -30.48 17.06 -24.41
N ILE A 33 -31.72 17.03 -23.92
CA ILE A 33 -32.19 16.06 -22.93
C ILE A 33 -32.11 14.64 -23.50
N GLU A 34 -32.50 14.44 -24.75
CA GLU A 34 -32.45 13.14 -25.41
C GLU A 34 -31.01 12.67 -25.67
N LYS A 35 -30.11 13.60 -26.07
CA LYS A 35 -28.66 13.33 -26.12
C LYS A 35 -28.08 12.98 -24.76
N MET A 36 -28.48 13.68 -23.70
CA MET A 36 -28.03 13.35 -22.33
C MET A 36 -28.55 11.97 -21.90
N ARG A 37 -29.83 11.65 -22.15
CA ARG A 37 -30.41 10.35 -21.83
C ARG A 37 -29.73 9.21 -22.58
N SER A 38 -29.50 9.35 -23.89
CA SER A 38 -28.77 8.35 -24.67
C SER A 38 -27.33 8.18 -24.19
N THR A 39 -26.65 9.28 -23.85
CA THR A 39 -25.29 9.22 -23.27
C THR A 39 -25.29 8.50 -21.93
N ILE A 40 -26.24 8.80 -21.03
CA ILE A 40 -26.39 8.11 -19.74
C ILE A 40 -26.66 6.62 -19.96
N GLN A 41 -27.56 6.26 -20.88
CA GLN A 41 -27.84 4.86 -21.21
C GLN A 41 -26.61 4.15 -21.79
N MET A 42 -25.77 4.83 -22.58
CA MET A 42 -24.50 4.26 -23.04
C MET A 42 -23.52 4.00 -21.87
N TYR A 43 -23.43 4.92 -20.90
CA TYR A 43 -22.62 4.74 -19.70
C TYR A 43 -23.17 3.69 -18.73
N GLU A 44 -24.49 3.46 -18.73
CA GLU A 44 -25.13 2.37 -17.98
C GLU A 44 -25.01 1.02 -18.71
N ALA A 45 -24.91 1.02 -20.05
CA ALA A 45 -24.65 -0.15 -20.87
C ALA A 45 -23.18 -0.59 -20.86
N GLU A 46 -22.24 0.32 -20.58
CA GLU A 46 -20.87 -0.04 -20.18
C GLU A 46 -20.93 -0.85 -18.88
N LYS A 47 -20.64 -2.16 -18.99
CA LYS A 47 -20.74 -3.09 -17.87
C LYS A 47 -19.97 -2.54 -16.65
N PRO A 48 -20.52 -2.68 -15.43
CA PRO A 48 -19.81 -2.32 -14.19
C PRO A 48 -18.46 -3.06 -14.05
N ASP A 49 -18.26 -4.15 -14.79
CA ASP A 49 -17.01 -4.93 -14.81
C ASP A 49 -15.76 -4.12 -15.19
N ASP A 50 -15.85 -3.11 -16.07
CA ASP A 50 -14.66 -2.33 -16.45
C ASP A 50 -14.22 -1.35 -15.34
N LYS A 51 -15.16 -0.83 -14.54
CA LYS A 51 -14.84 0.03 -13.37
C LYS A 51 -14.13 -0.75 -12.27
N PHE A 52 -14.37 -2.05 -12.17
CA PHE A 52 -13.73 -2.93 -11.19
C PHE A 52 -12.55 -3.72 -11.74
N ARG A 53 -12.29 -3.66 -13.05
CA ARG A 53 -11.12 -4.27 -13.68
C ARG A 53 -9.82 -3.76 -13.09
N PHE A 54 -9.74 -2.46 -12.76
CA PHE A 54 -8.60 -1.89 -12.05
C PHE A 54 -8.40 -2.53 -10.68
N ILE A 55 -9.47 -2.66 -9.88
CA ILE A 55 -9.39 -3.27 -8.54
C ILE A 55 -8.97 -4.74 -8.65
N LYS A 56 -9.54 -5.51 -9.58
CA LYS A 56 -9.14 -6.90 -9.86
C LYS A 56 -7.67 -7.01 -10.29
N HIS A 57 -7.18 -6.07 -11.11
CA HIS A 57 -5.77 -6.04 -11.52
C HIS A 57 -4.84 -5.72 -10.35
N VAL A 58 -5.17 -4.70 -9.56
CA VAL A 58 -4.38 -4.30 -8.39
C VAL A 58 -4.34 -5.44 -7.37
N THR A 59 -5.47 -6.07 -7.07
CA THR A 59 -5.49 -7.20 -6.12
C THR A 59 -4.72 -8.39 -6.63
N ARG A 60 -4.78 -8.71 -7.93
CA ARG A 60 -3.96 -9.76 -8.54
C ARG A 60 -2.46 -9.47 -8.44
N ILE A 61 -2.04 -8.23 -8.66
CA ILE A 61 -0.62 -7.83 -8.55
C ILE A 61 -0.15 -7.91 -7.09
N VAL A 62 -0.95 -7.40 -6.15
CA VAL A 62 -0.56 -7.24 -4.74
C VAL A 62 -0.64 -8.55 -3.96
N PHE A 63 -1.65 -9.38 -4.23
CA PHE A 63 -1.94 -10.59 -3.46
C PHE A 63 -1.71 -11.88 -4.25
N GLY A 64 -1.48 -11.82 -5.57
CA GLY A 64 -1.24 -12.99 -6.42
C GLY A 64 -2.50 -13.80 -6.76
N GLU A 65 -3.68 -13.38 -6.31
CA GLU A 65 -4.95 -14.09 -6.44
C GLU A 65 -6.01 -13.18 -7.07
N GLU A 66 -6.94 -13.77 -7.84
CA GLU A 66 -8.09 -13.04 -8.36
C GLU A 66 -9.19 -12.98 -7.31
N PHE A 67 -9.55 -11.75 -6.91
CA PHE A 67 -10.62 -11.49 -5.96
C PHE A 67 -11.84 -10.91 -6.69
N GLU A 68 -13.04 -11.25 -6.22
CA GLU A 68 -14.23 -10.47 -6.55
C GLU A 68 -14.03 -9.01 -6.14
N ALA A 69 -14.62 -8.08 -6.89
CA ALA A 69 -14.38 -6.64 -6.71
C ALA A 69 -14.59 -6.17 -5.26
N LYS A 70 -15.64 -6.65 -4.60
CA LYS A 70 -15.98 -6.30 -3.23
C LYS A 70 -14.98 -6.84 -2.21
N SER A 71 -14.56 -8.10 -2.35
CA SER A 71 -13.56 -8.71 -1.46
C SER A 71 -12.17 -8.14 -1.70
N GLY A 72 -11.83 -7.83 -2.96
CA GLY A 72 -10.61 -7.15 -3.33
C GLY A 72 -10.51 -5.74 -2.75
N LEU A 73 -11.60 -4.97 -2.78
CA LEU A 73 -11.65 -3.65 -2.17
C LEU A 73 -11.46 -3.72 -0.65
N GLN A 74 -12.10 -4.68 0.02
CA GLN A 74 -11.92 -4.91 1.46
C GLN A 74 -10.46 -5.27 1.81
N LYS A 75 -9.80 -6.09 0.99
CA LYS A 75 -8.38 -6.43 1.16
C LYS A 75 -7.46 -5.22 0.98
N ILE A 76 -7.74 -4.36 0.01
CA ILE A 76 -6.99 -3.11 -0.20
C ILE A 76 -7.17 -2.16 0.97
N LEU A 77 -8.40 -1.98 1.47
CA LEU A 77 -8.68 -1.13 2.63
C LEU A 77 -7.98 -1.67 3.88
N TYR A 78 -8.05 -2.97 4.12
CA TYR A 78 -7.32 -3.62 5.21
C TYR A 78 -5.80 -3.37 5.11
N LEU A 79 -5.22 -3.52 3.91
CA LEU A 79 -3.80 -3.24 3.69
C LEU A 79 -3.46 -1.77 4.00
N LYS A 80 -4.30 -0.82 3.58
CA LYS A 80 -4.12 0.61 3.87
C LYS A 80 -4.13 0.87 5.38
N ASP A 81 -5.11 0.33 6.10
CA ASP A 81 -5.20 0.50 7.56
C ASP A 81 -4.00 -0.15 8.27
N THR A 82 -3.56 -1.30 7.79
CA THR A 82 -2.37 -1.97 8.32
C THR A 82 -1.10 -1.16 8.07
N LEU A 83 -0.96 -0.53 6.90
CA LEU A 83 0.17 0.35 6.59
C LEU A 83 0.17 1.61 7.45
N GLU A 84 -1.00 2.18 7.74
CA GLU A 84 -1.12 3.33 8.64
C GLU A 84 -0.79 2.98 10.09
N ASP A 85 -1.30 1.85 10.60
CA ASP A 85 -0.94 1.33 11.93
C ASP A 85 0.55 1.00 12.00
N LEU A 86 1.12 0.38 10.95
CA LEU A 86 2.55 0.10 10.87
C LEU A 86 3.36 1.40 10.83
N ARG A 87 2.90 2.41 10.09
CA ARG A 87 3.52 3.74 10.04
C ARG A 87 3.51 4.37 11.42
N TYR A 88 2.39 4.36 12.13
CA TYR A 88 2.27 4.91 13.47
C TYR A 88 3.15 4.17 14.49
N ARG A 89 3.27 2.84 14.37
CA ARG A 89 4.10 2.01 15.25
C ARG A 89 5.60 2.13 14.98
N LEU A 90 6.00 2.28 13.72
CA LEU A 90 7.40 2.37 13.31
C LEU A 90 7.93 3.80 13.35
N PHE A 91 7.08 4.76 13.01
CA PHE A 91 7.36 6.17 13.02
C PHE A 91 6.34 6.80 13.96
N SER A 92 6.76 7.05 15.19
CA SER A 92 5.99 7.93 16.06
C SER A 92 5.69 9.24 15.29
N PRO A 93 4.51 9.85 15.44
CA PRO A 93 4.26 11.23 14.99
C PRO A 93 5.39 12.20 15.40
N GLU A 94 6.02 11.91 16.54
CA GLU A 94 7.16 12.62 17.08
C GLU A 94 8.43 12.47 16.22
N PHE A 95 8.55 11.47 15.34
CA PHE A 95 9.78 11.27 14.54
C PHE A 95 10.12 12.45 13.63
N ARG A 96 9.11 13.20 13.17
CA ARG A 96 9.33 14.41 12.37
C ARG A 96 9.87 15.56 13.25
N GLU A 97 9.34 15.68 14.46
CA GLU A 97 9.73 16.69 15.47
C GLU A 97 11.08 16.35 16.13
N GLU A 98 11.35 15.07 16.37
CA GLU A 98 12.63 14.55 16.85
C GLU A 98 13.71 14.72 15.78
N ARG A 99 13.39 14.54 14.50
CA ARG A 99 14.34 14.79 13.41
C ARG A 99 14.74 16.25 13.31
N SER A 100 13.81 17.20 13.47
CA SER A 100 14.14 18.63 13.53
C SER A 100 14.97 18.94 14.78
N SER A 101 14.57 18.42 15.95
CA SER A 101 15.30 18.61 17.21
C SER A 101 16.73 18.05 17.14
N PHE A 102 16.92 16.91 16.48
CA PHE A 102 18.23 16.31 16.25
C PHE A 102 19.11 17.16 15.32
N LEU A 103 18.52 17.75 14.26
CA LEU A 103 19.26 18.62 13.34
C LEU A 103 19.71 19.92 14.02
N GLU A 104 18.85 20.51 14.85
CA GLU A 104 19.19 21.68 15.67
C GLU A 104 20.32 21.35 16.65
N MET A 105 20.17 20.27 17.41
CA MET A 105 21.19 19.81 18.36
C MET A 105 22.52 19.48 17.69
N LYS A 106 22.51 18.92 16.47
CA LYS A 106 23.74 18.68 15.70
C LYS A 106 24.44 19.99 15.33
N ASN A 107 23.69 21.04 15.01
CA ASN A 107 24.24 22.36 14.76
C ASN A 107 24.80 22.98 16.05
N ASP A 108 24.09 22.86 17.17
CA ASP A 108 24.58 23.34 18.47
C ASP A 108 25.87 22.66 18.90
N LEU A 109 25.98 21.33 18.72
CA LEU A 109 27.22 20.59 18.96
C LEU A 109 28.36 21.02 18.03
N LYS A 110 28.07 21.38 16.79
CA LYS A 110 29.07 21.89 15.84
C LYS A 110 29.56 23.27 16.28
N THR A 111 28.66 24.14 16.73
CA THR A 111 28.97 25.47 17.29
C THR A 111 29.80 25.32 18.57
N LEU A 112 29.37 24.45 19.50
CA LEU A 112 30.09 24.17 20.73
C LEU A 112 31.50 23.62 20.45
N ARG A 113 31.63 22.68 19.50
CA ARG A 113 32.93 22.18 19.05
C ARG A 113 33.80 23.30 18.49
N SER A 114 33.23 24.20 17.68
CA SER A 114 33.98 25.34 17.14
C SER A 114 34.41 26.33 18.21
N PHE A 115 33.69 26.41 19.33
CA PHE A 115 34.04 27.24 20.49
C PHE A 115 35.09 26.58 21.40
N LEU A 116 35.04 25.26 21.54
CA LEU A 116 35.96 24.48 22.39
C LEU A 116 37.32 24.22 21.72
N VAL A 117 37.40 24.20 20.38
CA VAL A 117 38.64 23.97 19.63
C VAL A 117 39.68 25.11 19.78
N PRO A 118 39.32 26.41 19.79
CA PRO A 118 40.29 27.50 19.98
C PRO A 118 40.53 27.91 21.44
N GLY A 119 39.89 27.29 22.44
CA GLY A 119 40.01 27.68 23.85
C GLY A 119 41.05 26.88 24.65
N PRO A 120 41.53 27.40 25.79
CA PRO A 120 42.49 26.73 26.70
C PRO A 120 41.94 25.44 27.37
N THR A 121 40.72 25.01 27.03
CA THR A 121 40.05 23.79 27.50
C THR A 121 40.28 22.56 26.60
N SER A 122 41.12 22.66 25.57
CA SER A 122 41.44 21.56 24.64
C SER A 122 42.05 20.32 25.30
N GLU A 123 42.56 20.43 26.53
CA GLU A 123 43.13 19.30 27.29
C GLU A 123 42.19 18.68 28.33
N VAL A 124 41.01 19.27 28.59
CA VAL A 124 40.05 18.74 29.58
C VAL A 124 38.68 18.62 28.93
N VAL A 125 38.47 17.51 28.22
CA VAL A 125 37.15 17.14 27.69
C VAL A 125 36.30 16.61 28.85
N LEU A 126 35.73 17.51 29.64
CA LEU A 126 34.61 17.17 30.52
C LEU A 126 33.38 17.04 29.65
N VAL A 127 32.91 15.81 29.44
CA VAL A 127 31.62 15.56 28.80
C VAL A 127 30.55 16.24 29.64
N PRO A 128 29.81 17.24 29.10
CA PRO A 128 28.74 17.89 29.85
C PRO A 128 27.73 16.85 30.35
N ILE A 129 27.28 17.00 31.60
CA ILE A 129 26.40 16.03 32.29
C ILE A 129 25.09 15.85 31.50
N GLU A 130 24.63 16.89 30.82
CA GLU A 130 23.46 16.90 29.94
C GLU A 130 23.66 15.96 28.75
N LEU A 131 24.87 15.95 28.19
CA LEU A 131 25.24 15.12 27.05
C LEU A 131 25.38 13.65 27.48
N GLN A 132 25.89 13.40 28.69
CA GLN A 132 25.91 12.07 29.28
C GLN A 132 24.50 11.53 29.55
N LYS A 133 23.59 12.35 30.11
CA LYS A 133 22.18 12.00 30.31
C LYS A 133 21.48 11.69 28.98
N MET A 134 21.79 12.45 27.94
CA MET A 134 21.24 12.24 26.61
C MET A 134 21.73 10.94 25.97
N VAL A 135 23.03 10.65 26.04
CA VAL A 135 23.59 9.38 25.57
C VAL A 135 22.95 8.20 26.31
N GLN A 136 22.70 8.34 27.62
CA GLN A 136 22.01 7.34 28.40
C GLN A 136 20.55 7.16 27.95
N SER A 137 19.82 8.24 27.69
CA SER A 137 18.45 8.20 27.15
C SER A 137 18.38 7.51 25.78
N VAL A 138 19.31 7.83 24.88
CA VAL A 138 19.42 7.18 23.56
C VAL A 138 19.68 5.67 23.72
N ARG A 139 20.57 5.29 24.64
CA ARG A 139 20.87 3.88 24.94
C ARG A 139 19.64 3.14 25.46
N GLU A 140 18.86 3.74 26.35
CA GLU A 140 17.62 3.18 26.87
C GLU A 140 16.56 3.03 25.78
N HIS A 141 16.43 4.02 24.90
CA HIS A 141 15.50 3.98 23.77
C HIS A 141 15.85 2.85 22.79
N LEU A 142 17.13 2.72 22.43
CA LEU A 142 17.60 1.61 21.58
C LEU A 142 17.34 0.24 22.22
N GLU A 143 17.49 0.13 23.53
CA GLU A 143 17.24 -1.13 24.23
C GLU A 143 15.75 -1.47 24.34
N ARG A 144 14.87 -0.45 24.40
CA ARG A 144 13.41 -0.63 24.26
C ARG A 144 13.06 -1.09 22.86
N GLN A 145 13.58 -0.45 21.82
CA GLN A 145 13.36 -0.88 20.43
C GLN A 145 13.85 -2.31 20.18
N ARG A 146 15.02 -2.68 20.72
CA ARG A 146 15.55 -4.04 20.64
C ARG A 146 14.63 -5.06 21.31
N ARG A 147 14.06 -4.72 22.47
CA ARG A 147 13.04 -5.55 23.14
C ARG A 147 11.77 -5.67 22.30
N CYS A 148 11.25 -4.58 21.76
CA CYS A 148 10.07 -4.60 20.89
C CYS A 148 10.27 -5.49 19.66
N LEU A 149 11.43 -5.40 18.99
CA LEU A 149 11.77 -6.25 17.85
C LEU A 149 11.85 -7.73 18.25
N ARG A 150 12.47 -8.05 19.39
CA ARG A 150 12.50 -9.42 19.90
C ARG A 150 11.09 -9.95 20.17
N THR A 151 10.23 -9.15 20.80
CA THR A 151 8.83 -9.53 21.05
C THR A 151 8.06 -9.70 19.75
N ALA A 152 8.27 -8.84 18.76
CA ALA A 152 7.63 -9.00 17.46
C ALA A 152 8.07 -10.31 16.78
N ILE A 153 9.37 -10.60 16.77
CA ILE A 153 9.92 -11.84 16.19
C ILE A 153 9.36 -13.08 16.90
N THR A 154 9.25 -13.09 18.24
CA THR A 154 8.69 -14.23 18.97
C THR A 154 7.17 -14.38 18.77
N VAL A 155 6.43 -13.28 18.61
CA VAL A 155 5.00 -13.29 18.25
C VAL A 155 4.79 -13.83 16.82
N PHE A 156 5.67 -13.50 15.88
CA PHE A 156 5.62 -14.06 14.52
C PHE A 156 5.99 -15.55 14.49
N GLN A 157 6.94 -16.00 15.32
CA GLN A 157 7.31 -17.41 15.41
C GLN A 157 6.23 -18.29 16.06
N SER A 158 5.41 -17.75 16.96
CA SER A 158 4.41 -18.51 17.72
C SER A 158 3.05 -18.67 17.03
N ARG A 159 2.75 -17.92 15.95
CA ARG A 159 1.43 -17.92 15.29
C ARG A 159 1.26 -18.83 14.08
N ARG A 160 2.31 -19.52 13.63
CA ARG A 160 2.19 -20.57 12.61
C ARG A 160 2.80 -21.85 13.15
N LYS A 161 1.95 -22.84 13.50
CA LYS A 161 2.40 -24.24 13.41
C LYS A 161 2.73 -24.46 11.94
N LEU A 162 4.02 -24.39 11.60
CA LEU A 162 4.50 -24.74 10.28
C LEU A 162 4.01 -26.17 10.00
N SER A 163 3.37 -26.36 8.86
CA SER A 163 3.11 -27.72 8.37
C SER A 163 4.44 -28.48 8.31
N LYS A 164 4.38 -29.82 8.44
CA LYS A 164 5.59 -30.66 8.32
C LYS A 164 6.42 -30.27 7.10
N TRP A 165 5.78 -30.01 5.96
CA TRP A 165 6.45 -29.63 4.71
C TRP A 165 7.10 -28.25 4.71
N GLU A 166 6.46 -27.26 5.31
CA GLU A 166 7.07 -25.95 5.47
C GLU A 166 8.28 -26.00 6.42
N ASN A 167 8.26 -26.89 7.41
CA ASN A 167 9.40 -27.10 8.31
C ASN A 167 10.55 -27.80 7.56
N HIS A 168 10.30 -28.85 6.78
CA HIS A 168 11.30 -29.48 5.91
C HIS A 168 11.92 -28.46 4.94
N ARG A 169 11.10 -27.64 4.27
CA ARG A 169 11.59 -26.58 3.37
C ARG A 169 12.48 -25.57 4.08
N ARG A 170 12.10 -25.15 5.30
CA ARG A 170 12.91 -24.24 6.12
C ARG A 170 14.25 -24.87 6.53
N LEU A 171 14.23 -26.13 6.96
CA LEU A 171 15.44 -26.87 7.37
C LEU A 171 16.38 -27.09 6.18
N LEU A 172 15.86 -27.40 4.99
CA LEU A 172 16.65 -27.48 3.77
C LEU A 172 17.38 -26.15 3.48
N TRP A 173 16.65 -25.03 3.49
CA TRP A 173 17.27 -23.70 3.27
C TRP A 173 18.29 -23.32 4.34
N THR A 174 18.02 -23.68 5.60
CA THR A 174 18.91 -23.36 6.72
C THR A 174 20.19 -24.19 6.67
N TYR A 175 20.11 -25.47 6.33
CA TYR A 175 21.26 -26.38 6.32
C TYR A 175 22.03 -26.40 5.00
N PHE A 176 21.44 -25.90 3.90
CA PHE A 176 22.10 -25.84 2.59
C PHE A 176 23.47 -25.13 2.62
N TYR A 177 23.56 -24.02 3.36
CA TYR A 177 24.82 -23.27 3.51
C TYR A 177 25.59 -23.58 4.80
N SER A 178 24.92 -24.13 5.81
CA SER A 178 25.48 -24.24 7.16
C SER A 178 26.12 -25.59 7.46
N ASN A 179 25.50 -26.69 7.02
CA ASN A 179 25.98 -28.04 7.36
C ASN A 179 25.41 -29.11 6.40
N PRO A 180 26.22 -29.68 5.49
CA PRO A 180 25.76 -30.61 4.48
C PRO A 180 25.30 -31.96 5.05
N GLN A 181 25.81 -32.39 6.22
CA GLN A 181 25.43 -33.67 6.83
C GLN A 181 24.00 -33.63 7.38
N LYS A 182 23.59 -32.49 7.94
CA LYS A 182 22.21 -32.30 8.44
C LYS A 182 21.20 -32.13 7.30
N LEU A 183 21.66 -31.61 6.16
CA LEU A 183 20.85 -31.54 4.94
C LEU A 183 20.47 -32.94 4.44
N LEU A 184 21.42 -33.89 4.46
CA LEU A 184 21.18 -35.28 4.04
C LEU A 184 20.13 -35.98 4.91
N LEU A 185 20.15 -35.73 6.23
CA LEU A 185 19.14 -36.30 7.14
C LEU A 185 17.72 -35.77 6.84
N VAL A 186 17.59 -34.48 6.55
CA VAL A 186 16.30 -33.88 6.18
C VAL A 186 15.82 -34.39 4.81
N LEU A 187 16.73 -34.64 3.86
CA LEU A 187 16.40 -35.26 2.58
C LEU A 187 15.96 -36.73 2.75
N GLN A 188 16.59 -37.49 3.64
CA GLN A 188 16.18 -38.87 3.96
C GLN A 188 14.82 -38.91 4.66
N GLU A 189 14.52 -37.95 5.55
CA GLU A 189 13.18 -37.82 6.15
C GLU A 189 12.11 -37.54 5.08
N ILE A 190 12.42 -36.69 4.10
CA ILE A 190 11.56 -36.42 2.94
C ILE A 190 11.37 -37.66 2.07
N GLU A 191 12.44 -38.40 1.76
CA GLU A 191 12.38 -39.64 0.97
C GLU A 191 11.57 -40.75 1.65
N ASN A 192 11.66 -40.86 2.98
CA ASN A 192 10.88 -41.82 3.74
C ASN A 192 9.39 -41.43 3.88
N GLU A 193 9.06 -40.12 3.81
CA GLU A 193 7.67 -39.63 3.84
C GLU A 193 6.97 -39.67 2.47
N VAL A 194 7.72 -39.70 1.35
CA VAL A 194 7.15 -39.93 0.02
C VAL A 194 6.92 -41.43 -0.15
N PRO A 195 5.66 -41.93 -0.15
CA PRO A 195 5.43 -43.34 -0.42
C PRO A 195 6.01 -43.68 -1.79
N SER A 196 6.76 -44.78 -1.85
CA SER A 196 7.37 -45.36 -3.06
C SER A 196 6.32 -45.67 -4.13
N VAL A 197 5.88 -44.64 -4.85
CA VAL A 197 5.11 -44.78 -6.08
C VAL A 197 6.16 -44.85 -7.19
N ASN A 198 6.35 -46.06 -7.72
CA ASN A 198 7.15 -46.44 -8.90
C ASN A 198 8.45 -47.22 -8.70
N SER A 199 8.38 -48.29 -7.91
CA SER A 199 9.25 -49.44 -8.13
C SER A 199 8.48 -50.73 -7.91
N ASN A 200 7.58 -51.06 -8.87
CA ASN A 200 7.14 -52.42 -9.24
C ASN A 200 5.93 -52.42 -10.20
N SER A 201 5.97 -51.61 -11.27
CA SER A 201 5.07 -51.80 -12.41
C SER A 201 5.79 -51.44 -13.70
N LYS A 202 6.07 -52.46 -14.51
CA LYS A 202 6.54 -52.42 -15.90
C LYS A 202 8.03 -52.11 -16.16
N MET A 203 8.88 -53.08 -15.84
CA MET A 203 10.08 -53.43 -16.62
C MET A 203 10.00 -54.93 -16.96
N ALA A 204 8.88 -55.32 -17.54
CA ALA A 204 8.69 -56.63 -18.17
C ALA A 204 7.99 -56.37 -19.50
N THR A 205 8.81 -56.10 -20.53
CA THR A 205 8.63 -56.28 -21.98
C THR A 205 9.47 -55.25 -22.71
N LEU A 206 10.08 -55.67 -23.82
CA LEU A 206 10.97 -54.95 -24.73
C LEU A 206 12.48 -55.09 -24.44
N ILE A 207 12.97 -56.33 -24.51
CA ILE A 207 14.14 -56.67 -25.36
C ILE A 207 13.81 -58.00 -26.04
N GLU A 208 13.28 -57.93 -27.26
CA GLU A 208 13.66 -58.83 -28.36
C GLU A 208 14.45 -57.99 -29.37
#